data_AF-A0A4Z2EIZ8-F1
#
_entry.id   AF-A0A4Z2EIZ8-F1
#
_cell.length_a   1.000
_cell.length_b   1.000
_cell.length_c   1.000
_cell.angle_alpha   90.00
_cell.angle_beta   90.00
_cell.angle_gamma   90.00
#
_symmetry.space_group_name_H-M   'P 1'
#
loop_
_entity.id
_entity.type
_entity.pdbx_description
1 polymer ?
#
loop_
_entity_poly.entity_id
_entity_poly.type
_entity_poly.pdbx_seq_one_letter_code
_entity_poly.pdbx_strand_id
1 'polypeptide(L)' 'MEMSRREKMDATPMSKNRRDTCNFDKEFTKMPTDMTPTDKLVIMNLDQDDFLGFSYTNPQYVAPGN' A
#
# COMPACT_ATOMS: atom_id res chain seq x y z
N MET A 1 25.87 -7.28 -3.13
CA MET A 1 26.16 -6.92 -1.73
C MET A 1 24.82 -6.81 -1.03
N GLU A 2 24.29 -7.95 -0.59
CA GLU A 2 22.96 -8.01 0.02
C GLU A 2 23.11 -7.59 1.48
N MET A 3 22.59 -6.41 1.84
CA MET A 3 22.59 -5.98 3.23
C MET A 3 21.62 -6.90 4.00
N SER A 4 22.21 -7.93 4.57
CA SER A 4 21.54 -8.90 5.42
C SER A 4 20.86 -8.18 6.58
N ARG A 5 19.51 -8.18 6.62
CA ARG A 5 18.75 -7.85 7.84
C ARG A 5 19.03 -8.92 8.90
N ARG A 6 20.19 -8.88 9.55
CA ARG A 6 20.63 -9.88 10.54
C ARG A 6 20.71 -9.36 11.97
N GLU A 7 20.35 -8.11 12.21
CA GLU A 7 20.21 -7.59 13.57
C GLU A 7 18.75 -7.68 13.99
N LYS A 8 18.48 -8.45 15.05
CA LYS A 8 17.15 -8.53 15.65
C LYS A 8 16.90 -7.21 16.37
N MET A 9 15.81 -6.54 16.02
CA MET A 9 15.35 -5.35 16.73
C MET A 9 14.87 -5.76 18.13
N ASP A 10 15.27 -5.02 19.16
CA ASP A 10 14.88 -5.30 20.55
C ASP A 10 13.36 -5.20 20.77
N ALA A 11 12.66 -4.44 19.93
CA ALA A 11 11.20 -4.29 19.97
C ALA A 11 10.58 -4.66 18.60
N THR A 12 10.09 -5.88 18.48
CA THR A 12 9.29 -6.32 17.33
C THR A 12 7.82 -5.91 17.49
N PRO A 13 7.18 -5.34 16.45
CA PRO A 13 5.76 -5.00 16.50
C PRO A 13 4.91 -6.27 16.66
N MET A 14 3.94 -6.22 17.58
CA MET A 14 3.04 -7.35 17.80
C MET A 14 1.95 -7.39 16.73
N SER A 15 1.67 -8.57 16.20
CA SER A 15 0.56 -8.81 15.28
C SER A 15 -0.04 -10.19 15.55
N LYS A 16 -1.36 -10.26 15.69
CA LYS A 16 -2.08 -11.50 15.99
C LYS A 16 -2.37 -12.33 14.75
N ASN A 17 -2.60 -11.68 13.61
CA ASN A 17 -2.89 -12.33 12.33
C ASN A 17 -2.62 -11.37 11.15
N ARG A 18 -2.71 -11.88 9.92
CA ARG A 18 -2.42 -11.12 8.68
C ARG A 18 -3.27 -9.86 8.47
N ARG A 19 -4.43 -9.73 9.12
CA ARG A 19 -5.35 -8.59 9.02
C ARG A 19 -5.37 -7.74 10.30
N ASP A 20 -4.46 -7.97 11.23
CA ASP A 20 -4.44 -7.24 12.50
C ASP A 20 -4.01 -5.78 12.26
N THR A 21 -4.87 -4.85 12.66
CA THR A 21 -4.66 -3.42 12.51
C THR A 21 -4.31 -2.72 13.83
N CYS A 22 -3.97 -3.46 14.90
CA CYS A 22 -3.76 -2.87 16.23
C CYS A 22 -2.63 -1.84 16.32
N ASN A 23 -1.67 -1.85 15.39
CA ASN A 23 -0.59 -0.87 15.30
C ASN A 23 -0.94 0.37 14.45
N PHE A 24 -2.18 0.47 13.98
CA PHE A 24 -2.70 1.62 13.22
C PHE A 24 -3.72 2.38 14.06
N ASP A 25 -3.86 3.68 13.80
CA ASP A 25 -4.87 4.49 14.48
C ASP A 25 -6.29 4.02 14.10
N LYS A 26 -7.13 3.89 15.13
CA LYS A 26 -8.50 3.38 15.02
C LYS A 26 -9.38 4.26 14.16
N GLU A 27 -9.12 5.57 14.12
CA GLU A 27 -9.88 6.50 13.27
C GLU A 27 -9.78 6.08 11.80
N PHE A 28 -8.60 5.66 11.31
CA PHE A 28 -8.46 5.17 9.93
C PHE A 28 -9.06 3.78 9.74
N THR A 29 -8.84 2.85 10.67
CA THR A 29 -9.28 1.45 10.49
C THR A 29 -10.80 1.26 10.54
N LYS A 30 -11.54 2.24 11.06
CA LYS A 30 -13.00 2.26 11.11
C LYS A 30 -13.63 2.95 9.91
N MET A 31 -12.87 3.70 9.12
CA MET A 31 -13.40 4.36 7.93
C MET A 31 -13.82 3.32 6.88
N PRO A 32 -14.82 3.62 6.04
CA PRO A 32 -15.17 2.79 4.90
C PRO A 32 -13.95 2.54 4.00
N THR A 33 -13.82 1.32 3.48
CA THR A 33 -12.76 0.94 2.54
C THR A 33 -13.11 1.30 1.10
N ASP A 34 -13.86 2.39 0.92
CA ASP A 34 -14.40 2.83 -0.36
C ASP A 34 -13.64 4.06 -0.87
N MET A 35 -13.54 4.20 -2.19
CA MET A 35 -12.97 5.39 -2.78
C MET A 35 -13.97 6.54 -2.71
N THR A 36 -13.49 7.74 -2.40
CA THR A 36 -14.30 8.96 -2.53
C THR A 36 -14.78 9.09 -3.98
N PRO A 37 -16.09 9.26 -4.23
CA PRO A 37 -16.61 9.44 -5.57
C PRO A 37 -15.97 10.66 -6.24
N THR A 38 -15.51 10.48 -7.47
CA THR A 38 -14.89 11.53 -8.28
C THR A 38 -15.90 12.13 -9.26
N ASP A 39 -15.84 13.45 -9.46
CA ASP A 39 -16.63 14.12 -10.50
C ASP A 39 -16.07 13.79 -11.90
N LYS A 40 -16.95 13.31 -12.79
CA LYS A 40 -16.57 12.95 -14.16
C LYS A 40 -16.03 14.15 -14.95
N LEU A 41 -16.54 15.35 -14.71
CA LEU A 41 -16.06 16.56 -15.40
C LEU A 41 -14.65 16.92 -14.95
N VAL A 42 -14.32 16.69 -13.67
CA VAL A 42 -12.95 16.88 -13.18
C VAL A 42 -12.01 15.91 -13.89
N ILE A 43 -12.39 14.63 -13.97
CA ILE A 43 -11.57 13.60 -14.63
C ILE A 43 -11.37 13.91 -16.12
N MET A 44 -12.43 14.32 -16.83
CA MET A 44 -12.38 14.61 -18.26
C MET A 44 -11.53 15.83 -18.62
N ASN A 45 -11.31 16.74 -17.66
CA ASN A 45 -10.50 17.94 -17.86
C ASN A 45 -9.02 17.74 -17.49
N LEU A 46 -8.62 16.54 -17.06
CA LEU A 46 -7.21 16.22 -16.80
C LEU A 46 -6.48 15.90 -18.11
N ASP A 47 -5.31 16.50 -18.29
CA ASP A 47 -4.39 16.05 -19.34
C ASP A 47 -3.89 14.64 -19.00
N GLN A 48 -4.13 13.68 -19.90
CA GLN A 48 -3.72 12.30 -19.70
C GLN A 48 -2.26 12.08 -20.06
N ASP A 49 -1.66 12.97 -20.87
CA ASP A 49 -0.28 12.84 -21.30
C ASP A 49 0.70 13.07 -20.14
N ASP A 50 0.28 13.84 -19.11
CA ASP A 50 1.03 14.04 -17.86
C ASP A 50 1.30 12.73 -17.09
N PHE A 51 0.54 11.67 -17.37
CA PHE A 51 0.66 10.37 -16.70
C PHE A 51 1.36 9.31 -17.57
N LEU A 52 1.88 9.68 -18.74
CA LEU A 52 2.65 8.76 -19.59
C LEU A 52 3.88 8.23 -18.84
N GLY A 53 4.07 6.91 -18.88
CA GLY A 53 5.16 6.23 -18.16
C GLY A 53 4.90 5.99 -16.67
N PHE A 54 3.71 6.31 -16.14
CA PHE A 54 3.37 6.06 -14.73
C PHE A 54 3.26 4.55 -14.39
N SER A 55 2.82 3.73 -15.35
CA SER A 55 2.59 2.30 -15.11
C SER A 55 3.90 1.55 -14.80
N TYR A 56 3.94 0.89 -13.65
CA TYR A 56 5.06 0.05 -13.22
C TYR A 56 4.53 -1.26 -12.60
N THR A 57 5.20 -2.37 -12.88
CA THR A 57 5.01 -3.64 -12.18
C THR A 57 6.39 -4.14 -11.77
N ASN A 58 6.55 -4.56 -10.51
CA ASN A 58 7.83 -5.04 -10.00
C ASN A 58 8.19 -6.40 -10.65
N PRO A 59 9.21 -6.48 -11.53
CA PRO A 59 9.56 -7.74 -12.22
C PRO A 59 10.24 -8.76 -11.29
N GLN A 60 10.70 -8.33 -10.11
CA GLN A 60 11.34 -9.19 -9.11
C GLN A 60 10.35 -9.70 -8.06
N TYR A 61 9.05 -9.37 -8.19
CA TYR A 61 8.05 -9.82 -7.23
C TYR A 61 7.72 -11.30 -7.44
N VAL A 62 8.12 -12.13 -6.47
CA VAL A 62 7.71 -13.53 -6.37
C VAL A 62 6.56 -13.60 -5.38
N ALA A 63 5.35 -13.89 -5.86
CA ALA A 63 4.18 -14.04 -5.00
C ALA A 63 4.39 -15.23 -4.04
N PRO A 64 4.07 -15.09 -2.74
CA PRO A 64 4.06 -16.24 -1.84
C PRO A 64 3.01 -17.26 -2.31
N GLY A 65 3.38 -18.55 -2.31
CA GLY A 65 2.47 -19.64 -2.62
C GLY A 65 1.25 -19.64 -1.69
N ASN A 66 0.11 -20.07 -2.23
CA ASN A 66 -1.18 -20.11 -1.53
C ASN A 66 -1.23 -21.18 -0.46
#